data_AF-A0A353DW71-F1
#
_entry.id   AF-A0A353DW71-F1
#
_cell.length_a   1.000
_cell.length_b   1.000
_cell.length_c   1.000
_cell.angle_alpha   90.00
_cell.angle_beta   90.00
_cell.angle_gamma   90.00
#
_symmetry.space_group_name_H-M   'P 1'
#
loop_
_entity.id
_entity.type
_entity.pdbx_description
1 polymer ?
#
loop_
_entity_poly.entity_id
_entity_poly.type
_entity_poly.pdbx_seq_one_letter_code
_entity_poly.pdbx_strand_id
1 'polypeptide(L)'
;ELVREIKLLHPKVTAMDPRAKLPAVDLAIPSLKQLSPSQFNTFSSNLRWLVESDQQIDLFEYALQKVLERHLKSHFEGTSSAADAYHSLIPLLPHCRLLISGFAHIGHTDPAAIDHAFQQGTAGLGEHGKKLQLLDNADCGLGDMDQAIDHLNQATLTLRKKVVDCLAHTVGADGEVTLQEAELLRAFADALGCPIPPFVNGPQRPGNT
;
A
#
# COMPACT_ATOMS: atom_id res chain seq x y z
N GLU A 1 -24.34 -21.57 -3.89
CA GLU A 1 -23.08 -22.23 -3.48
C GLU A 1 -22.13 -21.27 -2.79
N LEU A 2 -21.71 -20.16 -3.44
CA LEU A 2 -20.82 -19.13 -2.87
C LEU A 2 -21.25 -18.60 -1.49
N VAL A 3 -22.54 -18.23 -1.31
CA VAL A 3 -23.06 -17.73 -0.03
C VAL A 3 -22.95 -18.76 1.10
N ARG A 4 -23.06 -20.06 0.78
CA ARG A 4 -22.90 -21.13 1.76
C ARG A 4 -21.44 -21.23 2.20
N GLU A 5 -20.51 -21.16 1.26
CA GLU A 5 -19.07 -21.23 1.54
C GLU A 5 -18.59 -20.02 2.33
N ILE A 6 -19.06 -18.82 1.98
CA ILE A 6 -18.82 -17.59 2.76
C ILE A 6 -19.32 -17.76 4.19
N LYS A 7 -20.55 -18.26 4.40
CA LYS A 7 -21.09 -18.49 5.75
C LYS A 7 -20.26 -19.50 6.56
N LEU A 8 -19.64 -20.47 5.90
CA LEU A 8 -18.82 -21.50 6.55
C LEU A 8 -17.44 -20.96 6.93
N LEU A 9 -16.83 -20.14 6.06
CA LEU A 9 -15.49 -19.60 6.26
C LEU A 9 -15.48 -18.33 7.10
N HIS A 10 -16.54 -17.52 7.06
CA HIS A 10 -16.59 -16.22 7.74
C HIS A 10 -16.23 -16.31 9.24
N PRO A 11 -16.77 -17.24 10.06
CA PRO A 11 -16.40 -17.32 11.47
C PRO A 11 -14.90 -17.63 11.67
N LYS A 12 -14.31 -18.44 10.79
CA LYS A 12 -12.87 -18.80 10.84
C LYS A 12 -12.00 -17.61 10.44
N VAL A 13 -12.41 -16.84 9.43
CA VAL A 13 -11.70 -15.64 8.98
C VAL A 13 -11.80 -14.52 10.01
N THR A 14 -12.97 -14.33 10.63
CA THR A 14 -13.18 -13.33 11.68
C THR A 14 -12.37 -13.63 12.94
N ALA A 15 -12.22 -14.91 13.30
CA ALA A 15 -11.39 -15.33 14.43
C ALA A 15 -9.88 -15.39 14.10
N MET A 16 -9.49 -15.13 12.86
CA MET A 16 -8.10 -15.20 12.43
C MET A 16 -7.31 -14.03 13.01
N ASP A 17 -6.09 -14.32 13.46
CA ASP A 17 -5.14 -13.29 13.83
C ASP A 17 -4.98 -12.31 12.64
N PRO A 18 -5.13 -10.98 12.84
CA PRO A 18 -4.96 -10.00 11.79
C PRO A 18 -3.65 -10.17 11.01
N ARG A 19 -2.60 -10.63 11.70
CA ARG A 19 -1.27 -10.90 11.14
C ARG A 19 -1.26 -12.05 10.13
N ALA A 20 -2.23 -12.95 10.18
CA ALA A 20 -2.35 -14.09 9.28
C ALA A 20 -3.26 -13.83 8.07
N LYS A 21 -4.00 -12.71 8.04
CA LYS A 21 -4.95 -12.42 6.95
C LYS A 21 -4.25 -12.24 5.59
N LEU A 22 -3.24 -11.37 5.49
CA LEU A 22 -2.48 -11.18 4.25
C LEU A 22 -1.64 -12.42 3.86
N PRO A 23 -0.94 -13.11 4.79
CA PRO A 23 -0.32 -14.39 4.47
C PRO A 23 -1.30 -15.46 3.96
N ALA A 24 -2.52 -15.51 4.49
CA ALA A 24 -3.55 -16.43 3.98
C ALA A 24 -3.96 -16.10 2.54
N VAL A 25 -3.98 -14.81 2.18
CA VAL A 25 -4.20 -14.36 0.80
C VAL A 25 -3.05 -14.81 -0.09
N ASP A 26 -1.80 -14.64 0.36
CA ASP A 26 -0.63 -15.07 -0.40
C ASP A 26 -0.67 -16.58 -0.71
N LEU A 27 -1.13 -17.39 0.25
CA LEU A 27 -1.33 -18.83 0.07
C LEU A 27 -2.47 -19.17 -0.92
N ALA A 28 -3.45 -18.28 -1.09
CA ALA A 28 -4.56 -18.47 -2.01
C ALA A 28 -4.19 -18.11 -3.47
N ILE A 29 -3.13 -17.34 -3.69
CA ILE A 29 -2.72 -16.87 -5.03
C ILE A 29 -2.57 -17.99 -6.05
N PRO A 30 -1.90 -19.13 -5.78
CA PRO A 30 -1.76 -20.21 -6.76
C PRO A 30 -3.11 -20.76 -7.23
N SER A 31 -4.09 -20.86 -6.33
CA SER A 31 -5.46 -21.27 -6.68
C SER A 31 -6.20 -20.20 -7.48
N LEU A 32 -6.03 -18.92 -7.13
CA LEU A 32 -6.63 -17.82 -7.88
C LEU A 32 -6.05 -17.69 -9.31
N LYS A 33 -4.79 -18.08 -9.53
CA LYS A 33 -4.19 -18.16 -10.87
C LYS A 33 -4.78 -19.26 -11.76
N GLN A 34 -5.55 -20.21 -11.20
CA GLN A 34 -6.23 -21.24 -11.98
C GLN A 34 -7.57 -20.78 -12.57
N LEU A 35 -8.03 -19.56 -12.25
CA LEU A 35 -9.22 -18.98 -12.85
C LEU A 35 -9.07 -18.81 -14.36
N SER A 36 -10.17 -18.88 -15.10
CA SER A 36 -10.20 -18.42 -16.49
C SER A 36 -10.15 -16.88 -16.57
N PRO A 37 -9.77 -16.28 -17.71
CA PRO A 37 -9.77 -14.82 -17.86
C PRO A 37 -11.13 -14.16 -17.56
N SER A 38 -12.25 -14.79 -17.93
CA SER A 38 -13.58 -14.27 -17.62
C SER A 38 -13.93 -14.37 -16.13
N GLN A 39 -13.50 -15.43 -15.47
CA GLN A 39 -13.64 -15.59 -14.01
C GLN A 39 -12.78 -14.59 -13.26
N PHE A 40 -11.56 -14.32 -13.73
CA PHE A 40 -10.68 -13.29 -13.19
C PHE A 40 -11.34 -11.90 -13.28
N ASN A 41 -11.86 -11.50 -14.44
CA ASN A 41 -12.54 -10.20 -14.58
C ASN A 41 -13.74 -10.07 -13.63
N THR A 42 -14.50 -11.15 -13.46
CA THR A 42 -15.63 -11.20 -12.52
C THR A 42 -15.15 -11.08 -11.07
N PHE A 43 -14.09 -11.81 -10.71
CA PHE A 43 -13.47 -11.76 -9.38
C PHE A 43 -12.95 -10.36 -9.05
N SER A 44 -12.19 -9.74 -9.95
CA SER A 44 -11.63 -8.40 -9.76
C SER A 44 -12.73 -7.34 -9.62
N SER A 45 -13.79 -7.44 -10.41
CA SER A 45 -14.95 -6.53 -10.31
C SER A 45 -15.67 -6.66 -8.96
N ASN A 46 -15.85 -7.90 -8.48
CA ASN A 46 -16.48 -8.17 -7.19
C ASN A 46 -15.60 -7.71 -6.01
N LEU A 47 -14.29 -7.93 -6.08
CA LEU A 47 -13.34 -7.47 -5.06
C LEU A 47 -13.39 -5.96 -4.94
N ARG A 48 -13.31 -5.25 -6.08
CA ARG A 48 -13.42 -3.79 -6.11
C ARG A 48 -14.74 -3.32 -5.51
N TRP A 49 -15.86 -3.92 -5.91
CA TRP A 49 -17.18 -3.57 -5.37
C TRP A 49 -17.28 -3.79 -3.86
N LEU A 50 -16.67 -4.85 -3.32
CA LEU A 50 -16.66 -5.14 -1.89
C LEU A 50 -15.84 -4.10 -1.11
N VAL A 51 -14.64 -3.77 -1.60
CA VAL A 51 -13.74 -2.79 -0.97
C VAL A 51 -14.31 -1.38 -1.04
N GLU A 52 -15.02 -1.02 -2.11
CA GLU A 52 -15.62 0.31 -2.27
C GLU A 52 -17.01 0.44 -1.61
N SER A 53 -17.56 -0.64 -1.03
CA SER A 53 -18.98 -0.74 -0.66
C SER A 53 -19.39 0.19 0.49
N ASP A 54 -18.50 0.41 1.46
CA ASP A 54 -18.74 1.23 2.64
C ASP A 54 -18.24 2.68 2.50
N GLN A 55 -17.75 3.04 1.31
CA GLN A 55 -17.14 4.35 0.99
C GLN A 55 -15.93 4.72 1.86
N GLN A 56 -15.35 3.74 2.57
CA GLN A 56 -14.16 3.91 3.40
C GLN A 56 -13.23 2.73 3.18
N ILE A 57 -12.31 2.86 2.23
CA ILE A 57 -11.28 1.84 2.03
C ILE A 57 -10.38 1.86 3.27
N ASP A 58 -10.33 0.76 4.01
CA ASP A 58 -9.37 0.60 5.09
C ASP A 58 -7.98 0.19 4.55
N LEU A 59 -6.97 0.27 5.43
CA LEU A 59 -5.60 -0.03 5.06
C LEU A 59 -5.38 -1.49 4.62
N PHE A 60 -6.10 -2.40 5.26
CA PHE A 60 -6.04 -3.83 4.97
C PHE A 60 -6.70 -4.15 3.64
N GLU A 61 -7.85 -3.55 3.35
CA GLU A 61 -8.57 -3.67 2.09
C GLU A 61 -7.75 -3.14 0.92
N TYR A 62 -7.11 -1.98 1.10
CA TYR A 62 -6.17 -1.45 0.14
C TYR A 62 -5.00 -2.41 -0.11
N ALA A 63 -4.35 -2.90 0.96
CA ALA A 63 -3.23 -3.84 0.84
C ALA A 63 -3.65 -5.15 0.17
N LEU A 64 -4.81 -5.69 0.54
CA LEU A 64 -5.41 -6.88 -0.06
C LEU A 64 -5.62 -6.71 -1.55
N GLN A 65 -6.24 -5.59 -1.95
CA GLN A 65 -6.48 -5.28 -3.36
C GLN A 65 -5.17 -5.22 -4.14
N LYS A 66 -4.15 -4.49 -3.65
CA LYS A 66 -2.88 -4.34 -4.36
C LYS A 66 -2.09 -5.65 -4.47
N VAL A 67 -2.06 -6.48 -3.42
CA VAL A 67 -1.44 -7.81 -3.48
C VAL A 67 -2.12 -8.67 -4.55
N LEU A 68 -3.45 -8.75 -4.53
CA LEU A 68 -4.21 -9.55 -5.48
C LEU A 68 -4.06 -9.03 -6.92
N GLU A 69 -4.22 -7.73 -7.14
CA GLU A 69 -4.04 -7.09 -8.45
C GLU A 69 -2.65 -7.41 -9.01
N ARG A 70 -1.59 -7.22 -8.23
CA ARG A 70 -0.22 -7.52 -8.68
C ARG A 70 -0.08 -8.97 -9.14
N HIS A 71 -0.48 -9.92 -8.31
CA HIS A 71 -0.22 -11.33 -8.58
C HIS A 71 -1.11 -11.93 -9.67
N LEU A 72 -2.32 -11.40 -9.83
CA LEU A 72 -3.28 -11.90 -10.81
C LEU A 72 -3.21 -11.12 -12.12
N LYS A 73 -3.13 -9.78 -12.11
CA LYS A 73 -3.02 -8.96 -13.32
C LYS A 73 -1.76 -9.30 -14.11
N SER A 74 -0.62 -9.48 -13.42
CA SER A 74 0.63 -9.92 -14.06
C SER A 74 0.50 -11.27 -14.77
N HIS A 75 -0.36 -12.16 -14.27
CA HIS A 75 -0.61 -13.48 -14.85
C HIS A 75 -1.58 -13.44 -16.03
N PHE A 76 -2.67 -12.66 -15.94
CA PHE A 76 -3.74 -12.64 -16.93
C PHE A 76 -3.56 -11.60 -18.05
N GLU A 77 -2.95 -10.46 -17.74
CA GLU A 77 -2.82 -9.31 -18.65
C GLU A 77 -1.38 -9.03 -19.08
N GLY A 78 -0.40 -9.67 -18.42
CA GLY A 78 1.02 -9.39 -18.61
C GLY A 78 1.46 -8.08 -17.97
N THR A 79 2.76 -7.78 -18.03
CA THR A 79 3.31 -6.52 -17.53
C THR A 79 3.27 -5.48 -18.65
N SER A 80 2.24 -4.62 -18.67
CA SER A 80 2.26 -3.45 -19.55
C SER A 80 3.18 -2.39 -18.93
N SER A 81 4.39 -2.24 -19.49
CA SER A 81 5.23 -1.09 -19.17
C SER A 81 4.75 0.06 -20.03
N ALA A 82 3.93 0.96 -19.47
CA ALA A 82 3.83 2.29 -20.05
C ALA A 82 5.25 2.87 -20.13
N ALA A 83 5.57 3.56 -21.22
CA ALA A 83 6.88 4.21 -21.33
C ALA A 83 7.00 5.26 -20.21
N ASP A 84 8.13 5.25 -19.50
CA ASP A 84 8.40 6.23 -18.44
C ASP A 84 8.34 7.64 -19.03
N ALA A 85 7.41 8.47 -18.55
CA ALA A 85 7.26 9.86 -18.98
C ALA A 85 8.10 10.83 -18.13
N TYR A 86 8.47 10.44 -16.91
CA TYR A 86 9.20 11.30 -15.98
C TYR A 86 10.60 10.77 -15.62
N HIS A 87 11.61 11.59 -15.87
CA HIS A 87 13.01 11.38 -15.49
C HIS A 87 13.46 12.27 -14.32
N SER A 88 12.53 13.01 -13.70
CA SER A 88 12.75 13.82 -12.50
C SER A 88 11.54 13.76 -11.58
N LEU A 89 11.78 13.82 -10.26
CA LEU A 89 10.72 13.88 -9.26
C LEU A 89 10.12 15.29 -9.07
N ILE A 90 10.74 16.34 -9.60
CA ILE A 90 10.27 17.73 -9.45
C ILE A 90 8.76 17.88 -9.79
N PRO A 91 8.26 17.44 -10.97
CA PRO A 91 6.84 17.52 -11.28
C PRO A 91 5.96 16.60 -10.41
N LEU A 92 6.56 15.63 -9.73
CA LEU A 92 5.88 14.63 -8.92
C LEU A 92 5.98 14.90 -7.41
N LEU A 93 6.59 16.03 -7.01
CA LEU A 93 6.73 16.42 -5.61
C LEU A 93 5.38 16.53 -4.87
N PRO A 94 4.28 17.04 -5.48
CA PRO A 94 2.98 17.04 -4.82
C PRO A 94 2.50 15.63 -4.44
N HIS A 95 2.71 14.65 -5.32
CA HIS A 95 2.37 13.24 -5.07
C HIS A 95 3.27 12.61 -4.00
N CYS A 96 4.58 12.92 -4.03
CA CYS A 96 5.50 12.48 -2.98
C CYS A 96 5.10 13.05 -1.60
N ARG A 97 4.76 14.34 -1.56
CA ARG A 97 4.30 15.03 -0.35
C ARG A 97 3.04 14.38 0.23
N LEU A 98 2.08 14.05 -0.63
CA LEU A 98 0.85 13.38 -0.24
C LEU A 98 1.14 12.02 0.41
N LEU A 99 1.91 11.16 -0.29
CA LEU A 99 2.21 9.83 0.25
C LEU A 99 2.99 9.90 1.57
N ILE A 100 4.00 10.77 1.66
CA ILE A 100 4.81 10.91 2.89
C ILE A 100 3.95 11.46 4.04
N SER A 101 3.06 12.44 3.78
CA SER A 101 2.15 12.97 4.81
C SER A 101 1.17 11.90 5.29
N GLY A 102 0.57 11.14 4.37
CA GLY A 102 -0.34 10.04 4.72
C GLY A 102 0.35 8.97 5.57
N PHE A 103 1.57 8.57 5.21
CA PHE A 103 2.34 7.61 5.99
C PHE A 103 2.68 8.13 7.40
N ALA A 104 3.05 9.41 7.53
CA ALA A 104 3.31 10.03 8.83
C ALA A 104 2.06 10.04 9.74
N HIS A 105 0.89 10.35 9.17
CA HIS A 105 -0.40 10.33 9.89
C HIS A 105 -0.90 8.92 10.24
N ILE A 106 -0.55 7.90 9.44
CA ILE A 106 -0.95 6.51 9.70
C ILE A 106 -0.12 5.90 10.83
N GLY A 107 1.19 6.16 10.87
CA GLY A 107 2.08 5.58 11.88
C GLY A 107 2.02 6.26 13.25
N HIS A 108 1.57 7.52 13.31
CA HIS A 108 1.65 8.33 14.52
C HIS A 108 0.40 9.15 14.80
N THR A 109 0.10 9.33 16.09
CA THR A 109 -1.02 10.16 16.57
C THR A 109 -0.55 11.44 17.27
N ASP A 110 0.70 11.47 17.75
CA ASP A 110 1.30 12.64 18.37
C ASP A 110 1.80 13.63 17.29
N PRO A 111 1.41 14.92 17.34
CA PRO A 111 1.81 15.90 16.32
C PRO A 111 3.32 16.05 16.13
N ALA A 112 4.14 15.92 17.19
CA ALA A 112 5.58 16.03 17.06
C ALA A 112 6.19 14.78 16.41
N ALA A 113 5.66 13.59 16.71
CA ALA A 113 6.04 12.35 16.03
C ALA A 113 5.64 12.37 14.54
N ILE A 114 4.45 12.89 14.20
CA ILE A 114 3.99 13.03 12.81
C ILE A 114 4.92 13.97 12.04
N ASP A 115 5.25 15.16 12.58
CA ASP A 115 6.19 16.07 11.93
C ASP A 115 7.57 15.41 11.78
N HIS A 116 8.07 14.74 12.81
CA HIS A 116 9.34 14.02 12.74
C HIS A 116 9.38 12.99 11.62
N ALA A 117 8.36 12.14 11.50
CA ALA A 117 8.25 11.15 10.44
C ALA A 117 8.19 11.77 9.05
N PHE A 118 7.43 12.86 8.90
CA PHE A 118 7.37 13.62 7.65
C PHE A 118 8.74 14.19 7.25
N GLN A 119 9.50 14.73 8.21
CA GLN A 119 10.86 15.21 7.95
C GLN A 119 11.82 14.08 7.55
N GLN A 120 11.74 12.90 8.21
CA GLN A 120 12.54 11.73 7.83
C GLN A 120 12.25 11.28 6.39
N GLY A 121 10.97 11.22 6.01
CA GLY A 121 10.57 10.84 4.65
C GLY A 121 11.03 11.85 3.60
N THR A 122 10.81 13.14 3.85
CA THR A 122 11.14 14.20 2.88
C THR A 122 12.64 14.45 2.74
N ALA A 123 13.47 14.09 3.72
CA ALA A 123 14.93 14.19 3.65
C ALA A 123 15.51 13.47 2.42
N GLY A 124 14.92 12.34 2.01
CA GLY A 124 15.32 11.60 0.81
C GLY A 124 15.14 12.38 -0.49
N LEU A 125 14.26 13.39 -0.52
CA LEU A 125 14.01 14.26 -1.68
C LEU A 125 15.00 15.42 -1.80
N GLY A 126 15.97 15.54 -0.87
CA GLY A 126 17.00 16.58 -0.89
C GLY A 126 16.44 17.99 -0.69
N GLU A 127 17.01 18.98 -1.38
CA GLU A 127 16.60 20.41 -1.25
C GLU A 127 15.13 20.67 -1.60
N HIS A 128 14.54 19.83 -2.46
CA HIS A 128 13.11 19.93 -2.76
C HIS A 128 12.25 19.44 -1.61
N GLY A 129 12.69 18.41 -0.88
CA GLY A 129 12.00 17.87 0.30
C GLY A 129 11.89 18.89 1.43
N LYS A 130 12.97 19.63 1.69
CA LYS A 130 13.03 20.68 2.73
C LYS A 130 11.99 21.80 2.56
N LYS A 131 11.44 21.97 1.36
CA LYS A 131 10.43 22.99 1.05
C LYS A 131 9.01 22.46 1.15
N LEU A 132 8.84 21.16 1.32
CA LEU A 132 7.54 20.54 1.48
C LEU A 132 7.02 20.78 2.89
N GLN A 133 5.71 20.92 3.00
CA GLN A 133 5.01 21.05 4.26
C GLN A 133 4.05 19.87 4.44
N LEU A 134 3.96 19.37 5.66
CA LEU A 134 3.03 18.34 6.07
C LEU A 134 1.60 18.75 5.68
N LEU A 135 0.86 17.82 5.08
CA LEU A 135 -0.57 17.97 4.84
C LEU A 135 -1.38 17.64 6.10
N ASP A 136 -2.57 18.21 6.20
CA ASP A 136 -3.55 17.77 7.20
C ASP A 136 -4.00 16.34 6.89
N ASN A 137 -4.37 15.58 7.93
CA ASN A 137 -4.83 14.20 7.79
C ASN A 137 -6.03 14.09 6.83
N ALA A 138 -6.95 15.06 6.89
CA ALA A 138 -8.12 15.13 6.03
C ALA A 138 -7.79 15.25 4.53
N ASP A 139 -6.59 15.72 4.19
CA ASP A 139 -6.10 15.85 2.82
C ASP A 139 -5.28 14.62 2.37
N CYS A 140 -5.14 13.60 3.23
CA CYS A 140 -4.34 12.40 3.00
C CYS A 140 -5.21 11.15 2.80
N GLY A 141 -6.29 11.26 2.03
CA GLY A 141 -7.20 10.15 1.77
C GLY A 141 -6.54 9.03 0.94
N LEU A 142 -6.90 7.77 1.21
CA LEU A 142 -6.38 6.62 0.48
C LEU A 142 -6.68 6.69 -1.04
N GLY A 143 -7.82 7.25 -1.43
CA GLY A 143 -8.15 7.48 -2.85
C GLY A 143 -7.19 8.47 -3.53
N ASP A 144 -6.79 9.54 -2.83
CA ASP A 144 -5.82 10.51 -3.35
C ASP A 144 -4.42 9.90 -3.42
N MET A 145 -4.07 9.05 -2.43
CA MET A 145 -2.82 8.31 -2.42
C MET A 145 -2.74 7.30 -3.57
N ASP A 146 -3.84 6.62 -3.91
CA ASP A 146 -3.92 5.71 -5.06
C ASP A 146 -3.69 6.46 -6.39
N GLN A 147 -4.34 7.60 -6.58
CA GLN A 147 -4.11 8.47 -7.74
C GLN A 147 -2.66 8.98 -7.80
N ALA A 148 -2.06 9.33 -6.66
CA ALA A 148 -0.67 9.72 -6.60
C ALA A 148 0.28 8.59 -7.05
N ILE A 149 -0.03 7.34 -6.73
CA ILE A 149 0.73 6.19 -7.23
C ILE A 149 0.62 6.07 -8.75
N ASP A 150 -0.56 6.27 -9.34
CA ASP A 150 -0.73 6.24 -10.81
C ASP A 150 0.15 7.29 -11.52
N HIS A 151 0.29 8.48 -10.94
CA HIS A 151 1.23 9.49 -11.44
C HIS A 151 2.69 9.08 -11.25
N LEU A 152 3.04 8.52 -10.09
CA LEU A 152 4.40 8.04 -9.81
C LEU A 152 4.80 6.85 -10.68
N ASN A 153 3.84 6.02 -11.11
CA ASN A 153 4.06 4.89 -12.02
C ASN A 153 4.48 5.31 -13.43
N GLN A 154 4.34 6.58 -13.78
CA GLN A 154 4.87 7.16 -15.01
C GLN A 154 6.33 7.60 -14.89
N ALA A 155 6.95 7.45 -13.71
CA ALA A 155 8.35 7.76 -13.48
C ALA A 155 9.25 6.54 -13.65
N THR A 156 10.52 6.79 -14.01
CA THR A 156 11.51 5.71 -14.07
C THR A 156 11.59 4.89 -12.78
N LEU A 157 11.91 3.60 -12.91
CA LEU A 157 12.05 2.68 -11.78
C LEU A 157 12.98 3.23 -10.68
N THR A 158 14.05 3.93 -11.05
CA THR A 158 14.98 4.56 -10.09
C THR A 158 14.28 5.60 -9.21
N LEU A 159 13.39 6.41 -9.79
CA LEU A 159 12.65 7.43 -9.04
C LEU A 159 11.57 6.79 -8.17
N ARG A 160 10.91 5.74 -8.64
CA ARG A 160 9.92 4.99 -7.86
C ARG A 160 10.55 4.30 -6.65
N LYS A 161 11.72 3.67 -6.81
CA LYS A 161 12.51 3.13 -5.69
C LYS A 161 12.85 4.21 -4.68
N LYS A 162 13.27 5.39 -5.15
CA LYS A 162 13.56 6.52 -4.27
C LYS A 162 12.32 6.97 -3.48
N VAL A 163 11.13 6.94 -4.07
CA VAL A 163 9.88 7.23 -3.35
C VAL A 163 9.62 6.16 -2.28
N VAL A 164 9.76 4.88 -2.62
CA VAL A 164 9.62 3.77 -1.65
C VAL A 164 10.60 3.93 -0.49
N ASP A 165 11.85 4.31 -0.76
CA ASP A 165 12.84 4.59 0.28
C ASP A 165 12.38 5.74 1.20
N CYS A 166 11.80 6.81 0.65
CA CYS A 166 11.24 7.91 1.44
C CYS A 166 10.09 7.43 2.33
N LEU A 167 9.18 6.58 1.81
CA LEU A 167 8.11 5.99 2.61
C LEU A 167 8.66 5.08 3.72
N ALA A 168 9.69 4.29 3.42
CA ALA A 168 10.35 3.45 4.42
C ALA A 168 10.97 4.26 5.57
N HIS A 169 11.62 5.39 5.27
CA HIS A 169 12.14 6.31 6.29
C HIS A 169 11.03 6.99 7.09
N THR A 170 9.86 7.23 6.46
CA THR A 170 8.69 7.79 7.14
C THR A 170 8.14 6.80 8.17
N VAL A 171 7.99 5.54 7.78
CA VAL A 171 7.51 4.47 8.67
C VAL A 171 8.51 4.20 9.80
N GLY A 172 9.79 4.08 9.49
CA GLY A 172 10.82 3.76 10.47
C GLY A 172 11.32 4.95 11.29
N ALA A 173 10.58 6.07 11.33
CA ALA A 173 11.05 7.32 11.93
C ALA A 173 11.24 7.23 13.44
N ASP A 174 10.50 6.37 14.13
CA ASP A 174 10.66 6.11 15.57
C ASP A 174 11.61 4.94 15.89
N GLY A 175 12.25 4.36 14.85
CA GLY A 175 13.19 3.26 14.96
C GLY A 175 12.57 1.87 15.06
N GLU A 176 11.23 1.77 15.08
CA GLU A 176 10.51 0.50 15.01
C GLU A 176 9.54 0.52 13.81
N VAL A 177 9.21 -0.66 13.30
CA VAL A 177 8.23 -0.79 12.21
C VAL A 177 7.22 -1.83 12.63
N THR A 178 5.98 -1.42 12.83
CA THR A 178 4.90 -2.35 13.15
C THR A 178 4.57 -3.22 11.94
N LEU A 179 3.94 -4.38 12.16
CA LEU A 179 3.51 -5.22 11.05
C LEU A 179 2.53 -4.48 10.12
N GLN A 180 1.63 -3.67 10.69
CA GLN A 180 0.64 -2.95 9.89
C GLN A 180 1.31 -1.93 8.96
N GLU A 181 2.30 -1.19 9.45
CA GLU A 181 3.04 -0.24 8.62
C GLU A 181 3.95 -0.96 7.62
N ALA A 182 4.54 -2.10 8.00
CA ALA A 182 5.33 -2.94 7.10
C ALA A 182 4.48 -3.46 5.92
N GLU A 183 3.28 -3.96 6.20
CA GLU A 183 2.35 -4.44 5.18
C GLU A 183 1.81 -3.30 4.31
N LEU A 184 1.56 -2.13 4.91
CA LEU A 184 1.20 -0.93 4.15
C LEU A 184 2.31 -0.53 3.18
N LEU A 185 3.54 -0.38 3.69
CA LEU A 185 4.70 -0.04 2.90
C LEU A 185 4.89 -1.05 1.77
N ARG A 186 4.73 -2.35 2.06
CA ARG A 186 4.78 -3.41 1.06
C ARG A 186 3.72 -3.24 -0.02
N ALA A 187 2.47 -2.95 0.34
CA ALA A 187 1.39 -2.74 -0.62
C ALA A 187 1.64 -1.53 -1.53
N PHE A 188 2.12 -0.42 -0.98
CA PHE A 188 2.48 0.78 -1.77
C PHE A 188 3.71 0.54 -2.65
N ALA A 189 4.71 -0.15 -2.12
CA ALA A 189 5.91 -0.51 -2.87
C ALA A 189 5.58 -1.45 -4.05
N ASP A 190 4.66 -2.39 -3.84
CA ASP A 190 4.10 -3.24 -4.88
C ASP A 190 3.35 -2.43 -5.94
N ALA A 191 2.49 -1.49 -5.51
CA ALA A 191 1.75 -0.62 -6.40
C ALA A 191 2.68 0.31 -7.23
N LEU A 192 3.85 0.67 -6.69
CA LEU A 192 4.90 1.42 -7.38
C LEU A 192 5.83 0.53 -8.23
N GLY A 193 5.58 -0.79 -8.31
CA GLY A 193 6.41 -1.73 -9.06
C GLY A 193 7.80 -1.99 -8.46
N CYS A 194 7.97 -1.72 -7.17
CA CYS A 194 9.22 -1.83 -6.41
C CYS A 194 9.04 -2.75 -5.18
N PRO A 195 8.79 -4.05 -5.39
CA PRO A 195 8.23 -4.90 -4.35
C PRO A 195 9.18 -5.17 -3.19
N ILE A 196 8.62 -5.19 -1.97
CA ILE A 196 9.32 -5.53 -0.73
C ILE A 196 8.95 -6.96 -0.33
N PRO A 197 9.92 -7.85 -0.03
CA PRO A 197 9.62 -9.20 0.43
C PRO A 197 8.90 -9.18 1.79
N PRO A 198 8.07 -10.20 2.10
CA PRO A 198 7.36 -10.26 3.38
C PRO A 198 8.33 -10.30 4.55
N PHE A 199 7.98 -9.59 5.63
CA PHE A 199 8.78 -9.53 6.84
C PHE A 199 8.56 -10.79 7.69
N VAL A 200 9.45 -11.77 7.54
CA VAL A 200 9.43 -13.02 8.31
C VAL A 200 10.19 -12.79 9.62
N ASN A 201 9.47 -12.28 10.64
CA ASN A 201 9.88 -12.06 12.04
C ASN A 201 10.63 -10.75 12.37
N GLY A 202 9.95 -9.82 13.06
CA GLY A 202 10.54 -8.71 13.82
C GLY A 202 9.82 -8.51 15.17
N PRO A 203 10.49 -8.02 16.23
CA PRO A 203 9.90 -7.85 17.56
C PRO A 203 8.76 -6.82 17.55
N GLN A 204 7.75 -7.03 18.41
CA GLN A 204 6.48 -6.31 18.37
C GLN A 204 6.36 -5.24 19.47
N ARG A 205 5.76 -4.11 19.13
CA ARG A 205 5.16 -3.17 20.08
C ARG A 205 3.77 -3.69 20.51
N PRO A 206 3.42 -3.68 21.81
CA PRO A 206 2.05 -3.93 22.22
C PRO A 206 1.16 -2.80 21.67
N GLY A 207 0.13 -3.16 20.90
CA GLY A 207 -0.80 -2.19 20.31
C GLY A 207 -1.52 -1.39 21.39
N ASN A 208 -1.59 -0.08 21.21
CA ASN A 208 -2.45 0.77 22.04
C ASN A 208 -3.91 0.39 21.75
N THR A 209 -4.55 -0.25 22.72
CA THR A 209 -6.01 -0.26 22.90
C THR A 209 -6.51 1.13 23.27
#